data_AF-A0AAJ1X070-F1
#
_entry.id   AF-A0AAJ1X070-F1
#
_cell.length_a   1.000
_cell.length_b   1.000
_cell.length_c   1.000
_cell.angle_alpha   90.00
_cell.angle_beta   90.00
_cell.angle_gamma   90.00
#
_symmetry.space_group_name_H-M   'P 1'
#
loop_
_entity.id
_entity.type
_entity.pdbx_description
1 polymer ?
#
loop_
_entity_poly.entity_id
_entity_poly.type
_entity_poly.pdbx_seq_one_letter_code
_entity_poly.pdbx_strand_id
1 'polypeptide(L)' 'MRTIERSAQFKRHYKREAKGRHAATLDANLIPILRALAGDDPLEARIGIMR' A
#
# COMPACT_ATOMS: atom_id res chain seq x y z
N MET A 1 5.87 -4.21 -15.91
CA MET A 1 5.03 -3.54 -14.92
C MET A 1 3.56 -3.84 -15.22
N ARG A 2 2.90 -4.61 -14.36
CA ARG A 2 1.47 -4.92 -14.46
C ARG A 2 0.64 -3.70 -14.05
N THR A 3 -0.50 -3.53 -14.71
CA THR A 3 -1.48 -2.53 -14.30
C THR A 3 -2.29 -3.08 -13.14
N ILE A 4 -2.23 -2.41 -11.99
CA ILE A 4 -3.08 -2.73 -10.83
C ILE A 4 -4.40 -1.99 -10.98
N GLU A 5 -5.46 -2.72 -11.30
CA GLU A 5 -6.82 -2.19 -11.31
C GLU A 5 -7.29 -1.84 -9.89
N ARG A 6 -7.89 -0.66 -9.74
CA ARG A 6 -8.37 -0.16 -8.44
C ARG A 6 -9.89 -0.23 -8.41
N SER A 7 -10.43 -1.16 -7.63
CA SER A 7 -11.87 -1.27 -7.41
C SER A 7 -12.44 -0.01 -6.75
N ALA A 8 -13.75 0.23 -6.93
CA ALA A 8 -14.43 1.34 -6.26
C ALA A 8 -14.34 1.25 -4.73
N GLN A 9 -14.37 0.02 -4.17
CA GLN A 9 -14.19 -0.21 -2.75
C GLN A 9 -12.80 0.20 -2.28
N PHE A 10 -11.75 -0.19 -3.01
CA PHE A 10 -10.37 0.19 -2.70
C PHE A 10 -10.19 1.71 -2.67
N LYS A 11 -10.71 2.42 -3.69
CA LYS A 11 -10.65 3.89 -3.75
C LYS A 11 -11.32 4.55 -2.55
N ARG A 12 -12.46 4.01 -2.08
CA ARG A 12 -13.16 4.52 -0.88
C ARG A 12 -12.37 4.26 0.40
N HIS A 13 -11.78 3.08 0.55
CA HIS A 13 -10.95 2.74 1.71
C HIS A 13 -9.71 3.61 1.79
N TYR A 14 -8.98 3.75 0.67
CA TYR A 14 -7.81 4.63 0.60
C TYR A 14 -8.16 6.08 1.00
N LYS A 15 -9.25 6.65 0.46
CA LYS A 15 -9.70 8.00 0.82
C LYS A 15 -10.07 8.16 2.30
N ARG A 16 -10.60 7.11 2.92
CA ARG A 16 -10.92 7.11 4.36
C ARG A 16 -9.64 7.12 5.19
N GLU A 17 -8.70 6.25 4.85
CA GLU A 17 -7.43 6.10 5.58
C GLU A 17 -6.52 7.32 5.42
N ALA A 18 -6.50 7.92 4.23
CA ALA A 18 -5.77 9.15 3.94
C ALA A 18 -6.26 10.38 4.75
N LYS A 19 -7.42 10.27 5.40
CA LYS A 19 -7.98 11.28 6.32
C LYS A 19 -7.98 10.82 7.78
N GLY A 20 -7.54 9.60 8.03
CA GLY A 20 -7.62 8.93 9.32
C GLY A 20 -6.32 8.97 10.11
N ARG A 21 -6.25 8.15 11.16
CA ARG A 21 -5.11 8.07 12.08
C ARG A 21 -3.79 7.68 11.37
N HIS A 22 -3.85 6.91 10.29
CA HIS A 22 -2.66 6.43 9.58
C HIS A 22 -2.32 7.24 8.33
N ALA A 23 -2.96 8.39 8.10
CA ALA A 23 -2.71 9.24 6.94
C ALA A 23 -1.21 9.57 6.74
N ALA A 24 -0.49 9.84 7.82
CA ALA A 24 0.93 10.20 7.78
C ALA A 24 1.85 9.07 7.28
N THR A 25 1.43 7.81 7.40
CA THR A 25 2.23 6.64 7.02
C THR A 25 1.63 5.83 5.88
N LEU A 26 0.42 6.17 5.43
CA LEU A 26 -0.34 5.42 4.43
C LEU A 26 0.46 5.23 3.14
N ASP A 27 0.89 6.32 2.51
CA ASP A 27 1.59 6.24 1.23
C ASP A 27 2.99 5.66 1.38
N ALA A 28 3.69 6.00 2.47
CA ALA A 28 5.02 5.48 2.77
C ALA A 28 5.03 3.95 2.88
N ASN A 29 3.96 3.36 3.41
CA ASN A 29 3.83 1.91 3.55
C ASN A 29 3.20 1.24 2.31
N LEU A 30 2.18 1.87 1.72
CA LEU A 30 1.38 1.25 0.66
C LEU A 30 2.04 1.32 -0.71
N ILE A 31 2.65 2.46 -1.06
CA ILE A 31 3.21 2.67 -2.41
C ILE A 31 4.37 1.71 -2.72
N PRO A 32 5.34 1.44 -1.81
CA PRO A 32 6.40 0.46 -2.08
C PRO A 32 5.85 -0.93 -2.39
N ILE A 33 4.83 -1.37 -1.64
CA ILE A 33 4.17 -2.67 -1.86
C ILE A 33 3.50 -2.71 -3.23
N LEU A 34 2.76 -1.67 -3.61
CA LEU A 34 2.11 -1.60 -4.92
C LEU A 34 3.12 -1.61 -6.07
N ARG A 35 4.28 -0.96 -5.90
CA ARG A 35 5.36 -0.96 -6.90
C ARG A 35 5.95 -2.36 -7.06
N ALA A 36 6.27 -3.04 -5.97
CA ALA A 36 6.80 -4.41 -6.01
C ALA A 36 5.80 -5.38 -6.67
N LEU A 37 4.51 -5.31 -6.29
CA LEU A 37 3.46 -6.12 -6.91
C LEU A 37 3.29 -5.83 -8.41
N ALA A 38 3.37 -4.56 -8.82
CA ALA A 38 3.32 -4.20 -10.23
C ALA A 38 4.58 -4.66 -10.99
N GLY A 39 5.72 -4.73 -10.30
CA GLY A 39 7.00 -5.21 -10.84
C GLY A 39 7.11 -6.73 -10.96
N ASP A 40 6.21 -7.49 -10.32
CA ASP A 40 6.41 -8.92 -10.01
C ASP A 40 7.66 -9.17 -9.13
N ASP A 41 8.05 -8.16 -8.35
CA ASP A 41 9.16 -8.24 -7.41
C ASP A 41 8.73 -8.94 -6.13
N PRO A 42 9.63 -9.67 -5.46
CA PRO A 42 9.36 -10.20 -4.13
C PRO A 42 9.06 -9.06 -3.15
N LEU A 43 8.03 -9.25 -2.33
CA LEU A 43 7.79 -8.36 -1.20
C LEU A 43 8.88 -8.60 -0.15
N GLU A 44 9.40 -7.52 0.43
CA GLU A 44 10.25 -7.66 1.61
C GLU A 44 9.52 -8.47 2.66
N ALA A 45 10.21 -9.45 3.24
CA ALA A 45 9.69 -10.20 4.36
C ALA A 45 9.31 -9.17 5.43
N ARG A 46 8.10 -9.28 5.98
CA ARG A 46 7.68 -8.45 7.11
C ARG A 46 8.45 -8.92 8.34
N ILE A 47 9.74 -8.61 8.41
CA ILE A 47 10.52 -8.65 9.64
C ILE A 47 9.80 -7.64 10.52
N GLY A 48 9.06 -8.19 11.49
CA GLY A 48 8.26 -7.40 12.41
C GLY A 48 9.11 -6.25 12.92
N ILE A 49 8.52 -5.06 12.91
CA ILE A 49 9.06 -3.86 13.53
C ILE A 49 9.60 -4.30 14.89
N MET A 50 10.93 -4.37 14.97
CA MET A 50 11.63 -4.54 16.23
C MET A 50 11.22 -3.34 17.08
N ARG A 51 10.78 -3.64 18.31
CA ARG A 51 10.31 -2.70 19.32
C ARG A 51 11.07 -1.38 19.34
#